data_AF-A0A1M7S2U6-F1
#
_entry.id   AF-A0A1M7S2U6-F1
#
_cell.length_a   1.000
_cell.length_b   1.000
_cell.length_c   1.000
_cell.angle_alpha   90.00
_cell.angle_beta   90.00
_cell.angle_gamma   90.00
#
_symmetry.space_group_name_H-M   'P 1'
#
loop_
_entity.id
_entity.type
_entity.pdbx_description
1 polymer ?
#
loop_
_entity_poly.entity_id
_entity_poly.type
_entity_poly.pdbx_seq_one_letter_code
_entity_poly.pdbx_strand_id
1 'polypeptide(L)'
;MAYPRDISIAEAVRRYSLPKSHRVHWSKARKDDVVRAVRERAISFHEARTRYLLSRSEFEQWEKDYIASGGDAACDRAQMQDA
;
A
#
# COMPACT_ATOMS: atom_id res chain seq x y z
N MET A 1 3.02 18.91 16.09
CA MET A 1 4.17 18.28 15.41
C MET A 1 3.99 18.38 13.91
N ALA A 2 4.78 19.21 13.24
CA ALA A 2 4.88 19.23 11.78
C ALA A 2 5.89 18.16 11.36
N TYR A 3 5.42 17.08 10.74
CA TYR A 3 6.31 16.03 10.26
C TYR A 3 6.99 16.46 8.95
N PRO A 4 8.26 16.09 8.75
CA PRO A 4 9.03 16.43 7.55
C PRO A 4 8.33 15.92 6.30
N ARG A 5 8.20 16.81 5.33
CA ARG A 5 7.29 16.79 4.16
C ARG A 5 7.89 16.03 2.96
N ASP A 6 8.96 15.25 3.15
CA ASP A 6 9.89 14.96 2.05
C ASP A 6 10.24 13.48 1.84
N ILE A 7 9.38 12.56 2.26
CA ILE A 7 9.13 11.40 1.39
C ILE A 7 7.87 11.76 0.62
N SER A 8 8.06 12.33 -0.57
CA SER A 8 6.95 12.73 -1.42
C SER A 8 6.05 11.52 -1.61
N ILE A 9 4.81 11.59 -1.11
CA ILE A 9 3.80 10.52 -1.29
C ILE A 9 3.63 10.24 -2.78
N ALA A 10 3.79 11.25 -3.64
CA ALA A 10 3.84 11.09 -5.09
C ALA A 10 4.98 10.18 -5.56
N GLU A 11 6.14 10.21 -4.90
CA GLU A 11 7.26 9.32 -5.15
C GLU A 11 7.00 7.92 -4.62
N ALA A 12 6.44 7.76 -3.41
CA ALA A 12 6.02 6.46 -2.90
C ALA A 12 4.96 5.82 -3.82
N VAL A 13 4.01 6.62 -4.31
CA VAL A 13 3.01 6.19 -5.30
C VAL A 13 3.65 5.72 -6.60
N ARG A 14 4.72 6.38 -7.06
CA ARG A 14 5.47 5.94 -8.25
C ARG A 14 6.30 4.69 -7.98
N ARG A 15 6.99 4.61 -6.84
CA ARG A 15 7.89 3.49 -6.49
C ARG A 15 7.12 2.19 -6.22
N TYR A 16 5.95 2.29 -5.60
CA TYR A 16 5.12 1.14 -5.21
C TYR A 16 3.86 0.99 -6.08
N SER A 17 3.80 1.67 -7.23
CA SER A 17 2.66 1.62 -8.16
C SER A 17 1.30 1.82 -7.48
N LEU A 18 1.24 2.64 -6.44
CA LEU A 18 0.05 2.76 -5.60
C LEU A 18 -1.08 3.46 -6.36
N PRO A 19 -2.34 3.04 -6.17
CA PRO A 19 -3.46 3.74 -6.77
C PRO A 19 -3.55 5.18 -6.24
N LYS A 20 -3.84 6.12 -7.15
CA LYS A 20 -3.98 7.56 -6.82
C LYS A 20 -5.24 7.85 -5.99
N SER A 21 -6.25 6.99 -6.10
CA SER A 21 -7.57 7.15 -5.48
C SER A 21 -8.04 5.85 -4.82
N HIS A 22 -8.92 5.95 -3.82
CA HIS A 22 -9.53 4.79 -3.15
C HIS A 22 -10.57 4.04 -3.99
N ARG A 23 -11.14 4.72 -5.01
CA ARG A 23 -12.13 4.16 -5.94
C ARG A 23 -11.47 3.30 -7.00
N VAL A 24 -10.79 2.25 -6.56
CA VAL A 24 -10.14 1.29 -7.44
C VAL A 24 -10.55 -0.12 -7.04
N HIS A 25 -10.44 -1.04 -7.98
CA HIS A 25 -10.50 -2.45 -7.64
C HIS A 25 -9.28 -2.81 -6.78
N TRP A 26 -9.55 -3.16 -5.53
CA TRP A 26 -8.54 -3.60 -4.57
C TRP A 26 -8.19 -5.06 -4.79
N SER A 27 -7.36 -5.31 -5.80
CA SER A 27 -6.70 -6.60 -5.99
C SER A 27 -5.73 -6.88 -4.84
N LYS A 28 -5.47 -8.16 -4.56
CA LYS A 28 -4.55 -8.60 -3.51
C LYS A 28 -3.18 -7.91 -3.60
N ALA A 29 -2.59 -7.91 -4.80
CA ALA A 29 -1.32 -7.23 -5.06
C ALA A 29 -1.30 -5.74 -4.66
N ARG A 30 -2.38 -5.00 -4.95
CA ARG A 30 -2.48 -3.57 -4.60
C ARG A 30 -2.60 -3.35 -3.09
N LYS A 31 -3.24 -4.28 -2.37
CA LYS A 31 -3.29 -4.25 -0.90
C LYS A 31 -1.91 -4.51 -0.33
N ASP A 32 -1.20 -5.49 -0.88
CA ASP A 32 0.17 -5.85 -0.51
C ASP A 32 1.13 -4.67 -0.73
N ASP A 33 1.01 -3.96 -1.86
CA ASP A 33 1.81 -2.77 -2.16
C ASP A 33 1.59 -1.65 -1.12
N VAL A 34 0.35 -1.42 -0.70
CA VAL A 34 0.03 -0.45 0.36
C VAL A 34 0.62 -0.88 1.70
N VAL A 35 0.48 -2.15 2.07
CA VAL A 35 1.05 -2.69 3.32
C VAL A 35 2.57 -2.59 3.32
N ARG A 36 3.22 -2.96 2.22
CA ARG A 36 4.66 -2.84 2.01
C ARG A 36 5.12 -1.39 2.12
N ALA A 37 4.46 -0.46 1.43
CA ALA A 37 4.79 0.96 1.48
C ALA A 37 4.64 1.57 2.90
N VAL A 38 3.66 1.10 3.69
CA VAL A 38 3.52 1.50 5.10
C VAL A 38 4.64 0.91 5.97
N ARG A 39 4.97 -0.38 5.77
CA ARG A 39 6.04 -1.07 6.51
C ARG A 39 7.43 -0.48 6.25
N GLU A 40 7.73 -0.17 5.00
CA GLU A 40 8.98 0.47 4.58
C GLU A 40 9.03 1.97 4.92
N ARG A 41 8.02 2.48 5.63
CA ARG A 41 7.89 3.89 6.04
C ARG A 41 7.88 4.86 4.86
N ALA A 42 7.54 4.38 3.65
CA ALA A 42 7.38 5.22 2.48
C ALA A 42 6.11 6.07 2.56
N ILE A 43 5.06 5.56 3.21
CA ILE A 43 3.86 6.31 3.60
C ILE A 43 3.50 6.04 5.06
N SER A 44 2.88 7.00 5.72
CA SER A 44 2.37 6.81 7.09
C SER A 44 1.01 6.13 7.08
N PHE A 45 0.71 5.33 8.12
CA PHE A 45 -0.61 4.70 8.29
C PHE A 45 -1.76 5.72 8.29
N HIS A 46 -1.56 6.88 8.91
CA HIS A 46 -2.55 7.97 8.88
C HIS A 46 -2.82 8.48 7.47
N GLU A 47 -1.78 8.57 6.63
CA GLU A 47 -1.91 9.00 5.23
C GLU A 47 -2.63 7.95 4.39
N ALA A 48 -2.25 6.67 4.54
CA ALA A 48 -2.95 5.57 3.89
C ALA A 48 -4.44 5.54 4.26
N ARG A 49 -4.76 5.75 5.54
CA ARG A 49 -6.15 5.83 6.01
C ARG A 49 -6.89 7.04 5.44
N THR A 50 -6.31 8.23 5.43
CA THR A 50 -6.97 9.43 4.89
C THR A 50 -7.23 9.30 3.39
N ARG A 51 -6.29 8.69 2.65
CA ARG A 51 -6.34 8.59 1.20
C ARG A 51 -7.20 7.45 0.69
N TYR A 52 -7.13 6.30 1.37
CA TYR A 52 -7.85 5.09 1.00
C TYR A 52 -9.11 4.85 1.83
N LEU A 53 -9.39 5.72 2.80
CA LEU A 53 -10.53 5.64 3.72
C LEU A 53 -10.59 4.30 4.49
N LEU A 54 -9.43 3.67 4.67
CA LEU A 54 -9.32 2.34 5.28
C LEU A 54 -9.47 2.43 6.79
N SER A 55 -10.26 1.54 7.36
CA SER A 55 -10.29 1.39 8.82
C SER A 55 -9.01 0.71 9.31
N ARG A 56 -8.66 0.92 10.59
CA ARG A 56 -7.51 0.22 11.21
C ARG A 56 -7.63 -1.29 11.08
N SER A 57 -8.81 -1.84 11.37
CA SER A 57 -9.08 -3.27 11.27
C SER A 57 -8.96 -3.80 9.84
N GLU A 58 -9.27 -2.97 8.85
CA GLU A 58 -9.15 -3.32 7.43
C GLU A 58 -7.68 -3.42 7.02
N PHE A 59 -6.86 -2.47 7.46
CA PHE A 59 -5.41 -2.54 7.27
C PHE A 59 -4.78 -3.73 8.02
N GLU A 60 -5.18 -3.99 9.26
CA GLU A 60 -4.72 -5.16 10.02
C GLU A 60 -5.06 -6.47 9.29
N GLN A 61 -6.21 -6.53 8.61
CA GLN A 61 -6.58 -7.69 7.82
C GLN A 61 -5.72 -7.84 6.56
N TRP A 62 -5.37 -6.73 5.91
CA TRP A 62 -4.45 -6.74 4.77
C TRP A 62 -3.03 -7.13 5.19
N GLU A 63 -2.55 -6.66 6.33
CA GLU A 63 -1.23 -7.06 6.86
C GLU A 63 -1.19 -8.55 7.18
N LYS A 64 -2.25 -9.09 7.79
CA LYS A 64 -2.35 -10.53 8.04
C LYS A 64 -2.33 -11.34 6.75
N ASP A 65 -3.09 -10.90 5.73
CA ASP A 65 -3.08 -11.56 4.42
C ASP A 65 -1.69 -11.46 3.78
N TYR A 66 -1.03 -10.30 3.82
CA TYR A 66 0.33 -10.09 3.32
C TYR A 66 1.35 -11.05 3.97
N ILE A 67 1.31 -11.20 5.30
CA ILE A 67 2.18 -12.12 6.05
C ILE A 67 1.85 -13.58 5.70
N ALA A 68 0.56 -13.94 5.63
CA ALA A 68 0.13 -15.28 5.27
C ALA A 68 0.49 -15.67 3.82
N SER A 69 0.58 -14.67 2.93
CA SER A 69 0.95 -14.84 1.52
C SER A 69 2.45 -14.97 1.27
N GLY A 70 3.27 -14.71 2.29
CA GLY A 70 4.72 -14.69 2.15
C GLY A 70 5.27 -13.42 1.48
N GLY A 71 4.51 -12.32 1.49
CA GLY A 71 4.87 -10.91 1.22
C GLY A 71 5.67 -10.55 -0.04
N ASP A 72 6.81 -11.20 -0.27
CA ASP A 72 7.79 -10.93 -1.32
C ASP A 72 7.52 -11.73 -2.60
N ALA A 73 7.05 -12.97 -2.48
CA ALA A 73 6.91 -13.89 -3.63
C ALA A 73 5.68 -13.61 -4.52
N ALA A 74 4.67 -12.89 -4.02
CA ALA A 74 3.41 -12.65 -4.73
C ALA A 74 3.43 -11.37 -5.61
N CYS A 75 4.23 -10.37 -5.22
CA CYS A 75 4.32 -9.08 -5.93
C CYS A 75 4.88 -9.23 -7.35
N ASP A 76 5.80 -10.19 -7.56
CA ASP A 76 6.44 -10.44 -8.87
C ASP A 76 5.45 -10.99 -9.91
N ARG A 77 4.50 -11.83 -9.50
CA ARG A 77 3.56 -12.47 -10.44
C ARG A 77 2.40 -11.56 -10.87
N ALA A 78 1.98 -10.63 -10.02
CA ALA A 78 0.80 -9.79 -10.30
C ALA A 78 1.10 -8.64 -11.27
N GLN A 79 2.35 -8.18 -11.35
CA GLN A 79 2.76 -7.11 -12.27
C GLN A 79 2.74 -7.56 -13.76
N MET A 80 2.65 -8.88 -14.03
CA MET A 80 2.58 -9.44 -15.39
C MET A 80 1.16 -9.56 -15.97
N GLN A 81 0.09 -9.17 -15.25
CA GLN A 81 -1.30 -9.36 -15.68
C GLN A 81 -2.03 -8.08 -16.17
N ASP A 82 -1.36 -6.94 -16.26
CA ASP A 82 -1.92 -5.67 -16.73
C ASP A 82 -1.08 -5.16 -17.93
N ALA A 83 -1.24 -5.81 -19.09
CA ALA A 83 -0.66 -5.41 -20.38
C ALA A 83 -1.73 -5.46 -21.48
#